data_AF-A0A0A8GXI0-F1
#
_entry.id   AF-A0A0A8GXI0-F1
#
_cell.length_a   1.000
_cell.length_b   1.000
_cell.length_c   1.000
_cell.angle_alpha   90.00
_cell.angle_beta   90.00
_cell.angle_gamma   90.00
#
_symmetry.space_group_name_H-M   'P 1'
#
loop_
_entity.id
_entity.type
_entity.pdbx_description
1 polymer ?
#
loop_
_entity_poly.entity_id
_entity_poly.type
_entity_poly.pdbx_seq_one_letter_code
_entity_poly.pdbx_strand_id
1 'polypeptide(L)' 'MSEKKWIDEFKLAVYTEDVEAITKLIERSDFKDCPNEALALTNEAIVLMKKKQDEIAINLQKLKKASAYMK' A
#
# COMPACT_ATOMS: atom_id res chain seq x y z
N MET A 1 -16.36 -11.44 -9.07
CA MET A 1 -15.10 -12.22 -9.04
C MET A 1 -15.24 -13.27 -7.95
N SER A 2 -14.71 -14.47 -8.11
CA SER A 2 -14.62 -15.41 -6.97
C SER A 2 -13.72 -14.80 -5.90
N GLU A 3 -14.11 -14.79 -4.62
CA GLU A 3 -13.35 -14.15 -3.52
C GLU A 3 -11.88 -14.63 -3.44
N LYS A 4 -11.61 -15.89 -3.78
CA LYS A 4 -10.23 -16.42 -3.91
C LYS A 4 -9.37 -15.62 -4.88
N LYS A 5 -9.96 -15.17 -6.00
CA LYS A 5 -9.27 -14.38 -7.02
C LYS A 5 -8.91 -12.98 -6.48
N TRP A 6 -9.77 -12.39 -5.66
CA TRP A 6 -9.46 -11.11 -5.01
C TRP A 6 -8.31 -11.24 -4.02
N ILE A 7 -8.30 -12.30 -3.19
CA ILE A 7 -7.21 -12.53 -2.22
C ILE A 7 -5.88 -12.75 -2.94
N ASP A 8 -5.88 -13.54 -4.01
CA ASP A 8 -4.67 -13.79 -4.79
C ASP A 8 -4.16 -12.51 -5.48
N GLU A 9 -5.06 -11.69 -6.03
CA GLU A 9 -4.73 -10.37 -6.58
C GLU A 9 -4.20 -9.41 -5.52
N PHE A 10 -4.77 -9.44 -4.31
CA PHE A 10 -4.32 -8.59 -3.21
C PHE A 10 -2.94 -9.00 -2.68
N LYS A 11 -2.71 -10.31 -2.52
CA LYS A 11 -1.39 -10.85 -2.18
C LYS A 11 -0.35 -10.45 -3.21
N LEU A 12 -0.68 -10.56 -4.49
CA LEU A 12 0.23 -10.16 -5.56
C LEU A 12 0.53 -8.67 -5.49
N ALA A 13 -0.49 -7.82 -5.31
CA ALA A 13 -0.33 -6.38 -5.22
C ALA A 13 0.52 -5.95 -4.01
N VAL A 14 0.33 -6.59 -2.85
CA VAL A 14 1.16 -6.38 -1.65
C VAL A 14 2.60 -6.83 -1.90
N TYR A 15 2.81 -8.01 -2.51
CA TYR A 15 4.13 -8.53 -2.83
C TYR A 15 4.91 -7.68 -3.84
N THR A 16 4.24 -7.17 -4.87
CA THR A 16 4.84 -6.29 -5.88
C THR A 16 4.91 -4.83 -5.43
N GLU A 17 4.46 -4.53 -4.21
CA GLU A 17 4.31 -3.17 -3.68
C GLU A 17 3.55 -2.20 -4.60
N ASP A 18 2.56 -2.73 -5.35
CA ASP A 18 1.74 -1.94 -6.27
C ASP A 18 0.65 -1.20 -5.50
N VAL A 19 0.98 0.04 -5.12
CA VAL A 19 0.12 0.96 -4.37
C VAL A 19 -1.24 1.17 -5.07
N GLU A 20 -1.26 1.27 -6.40
CA GLU A 20 -2.48 1.57 -7.14
C GLU A 20 -3.41 0.36 -7.20
N ALA A 21 -2.85 -0.84 -7.42
CA ALA A 21 -3.61 -2.08 -7.35
C ALA A 21 -4.17 -2.32 -5.95
N ILE A 22 -3.39 -2.07 -4.88
CA ILE A 22 -3.86 -2.16 -3.50
C ILE A 22 -5.06 -1.24 -3.26
N THR A 23 -4.98 0.04 -3.65
CA THR A 23 -6.07 1.01 -3.46
C THR A 23 -7.35 0.56 -4.19
N LYS A 24 -7.25 0.14 -5.45
CA LYS A 24 -8.40 -0.35 -6.24
C LYS A 24 -9.04 -1.60 -5.63
N LEU A 25 -8.25 -2.47 -5.01
CA LEU A 25 -8.74 -3.69 -4.38
C LEU A 25 -9.39 -3.44 -3.03
N ILE A 26 -8.91 -2.46 -2.25
CA ILE A 26 -9.53 -2.00 -1.00
C ILE A 26 -10.92 -1.40 -1.28
N GLU A 27 -11.06 -0.57 -2.31
CA GLU A 27 -12.34 0.05 -2.67
C GLU A 27 -13.43 -0.94 -3.13
N ARG A 28 -13.01 -2.12 -3.60
CA ARG A 28 -13.90 -3.18 -4.14
C ARG A 28 -14.13 -4.33 -3.16
N SER A 29 -13.83 -4.14 -1.88
CA SER A 29 -13.91 -5.15 -0.84
C SER A 29 -15.28 -5.83 -0.77
N ASP A 30 -15.35 -7.11 -1.16
CA ASP A 30 -16.48 -8.00 -0.89
C ASP A 30 -15.88 -9.20 -0.14
N PHE A 31 -15.78 -9.09 1.20
CA PHE A 31 -15.08 -10.04 2.08
C PHE A 31 -16.08 -10.81 2.95
N LYS A 32 -16.89 -11.68 2.35
CA LYS A 32 -17.86 -12.47 3.13
C LYS A 32 -17.25 -13.78 3.62
N ASP A 33 -16.36 -14.40 2.84
CA ASP A 33 -15.88 -15.76 3.16
C ASP A 33 -14.51 -15.83 3.86
N CYS A 34 -13.69 -14.77 3.86
CA CYS A 34 -12.31 -14.82 4.41
C CYS A 34 -11.87 -13.53 5.17
N PRO A 35 -12.56 -13.14 6.27
CA PRO A 35 -12.32 -11.88 6.96
C PRO A 35 -10.94 -11.77 7.62
N ASN A 36 -10.39 -12.87 8.14
CA ASN A 36 -9.10 -12.85 8.83
C ASN A 36 -7.92 -12.66 7.86
N GLU A 37 -7.99 -13.29 6.69
CA GLU A 37 -6.94 -13.18 5.66
C GLU A 37 -6.96 -11.80 5.00
N ALA A 38 -8.15 -11.26 4.72
CA ALA A 38 -8.30 -9.89 4.26
C ALA A 38 -7.78 -8.87 5.28
N LEU A 39 -8.03 -9.09 6.58
CA LEU A 39 -7.52 -8.23 7.65
C LEU A 39 -5.99 -8.26 7.73
N ALA A 40 -5.38 -9.44 7.68
CA ALA A 40 -3.92 -9.59 7.71
C ALA A 40 -3.27 -8.87 6.54
N LEU A 41 -3.78 -9.09 5.33
CA LEU A 41 -3.30 -8.44 4.11
C LEU A 41 -3.48 -6.92 4.15
N THR A 42 -4.61 -6.44 4.66
CA THR A 42 -4.86 -4.99 4.82
C THR A 42 -3.87 -4.37 5.81
N ASN A 43 -3.54 -5.05 6.90
CA ASN A 43 -2.54 -4.58 7.85
C ASN A 43 -1.14 -4.53 7.24
N GLU A 44 -0.75 -5.52 6.44
CA GLU A 44 0.52 -5.51 5.70
C GLU A 44 0.56 -4.36 4.69
N ALA A 45 -0.52 -4.14 3.95
CA ALA A 45 -0.65 -3.00 3.05
C ALA A 45 -0.51 -1.66 3.78
N ILE A 46 -1.11 -1.50 4.97
CA ILE A 46 -0.98 -0.28 5.79
C ILE A 46 0.49 -0.05 6.21
N VAL A 47 1.20 -1.10 6.64
CA VAL A 47 2.61 -1.00 7.02
C VAL A 47 3.47 -0.59 5.82
N LEU A 48 3.23 -1.18 4.65
CA LEU A 48 3.90 -0.82 3.41
C LEU A 48 3.68 0.65 3.04
N MET A 49 2.44 1.13 3.10
CA MET A 49 2.09 2.52 2.79
C MET A 49 2.77 3.51 3.73
N LYS A 50 2.80 3.22 5.04
CA LYS A 50 3.51 4.04 6.02
C LYS A 50 5.00 4.13 5.72
N LYS A 51 5.64 2.99 5.39
CA LYS A 51 7.06 2.95 5.03
C LYS A 51 7.36 3.83 3.81
N LYS A 52 6.55 3.74 2.74
CA LYS A 52 6.70 4.61 1.56
C LYS A 52 6.47 6.09 1.91
N GLN A 53 5.51 6.40 2.77
CA GLN A 53 5.26 7.76 3.24
C GLN A 53 6.47 8.35 3.97
N ASP A 54 7.10 7.58 4.87
CA ASP A 54 8.29 8.01 5.61
C ASP A 54 9.48 8.25 4.69
N GLU A 55 9.70 7.38 3.70
CA GLU A 55 10.75 7.54 2.68
C GLU A 55 10.55 8.83 1.87
N ILE A 56 9.31 9.12 1.45
CA ILE A 56 8.96 10.35 0.75
C ILE A 56 9.21 11.58 1.64
N ALA A 57 8.84 11.53 2.92
CA ALA A 57 9.05 12.63 3.86
C ALA A 57 10.55 12.95 4.04
N ILE A 58 11.39 11.91 4.15
CA ILE A 58 12.86 12.07 4.22
C ILE A 58 13.39 12.72 2.94
N ASN A 59 12.94 12.25 1.76
CA ASN A 59 13.38 12.79 0.48
C ASN A 59 12.94 14.26 0.31
N LEU A 60 11.73 14.61 0.71
CA LEU A 60 11.26 16.01 0.74
C LEU A 60 12.09 16.88 1.67
N GLN A 61 12.48 16.37 2.84
CA GLN A 61 13.35 17.10 3.76
C GLN A 61 14.73 17.37 3.15
N LYS A 62 15.31 16.39 2.44
CA LYS A 62 16.58 16.55 1.71
C LYS A 62 16.46 17.61 0.61
N LEU A 63 15.40 17.56 -0.19
CA LEU A 63 15.12 18.55 -1.24
C LEU A 63 14.95 19.96 -0.66
N LYS A 64 14.22 20.11 0.45
CA LYS A 64 14.05 21.39 1.15
C LYS A 64 15.39 21.96 1.62
N LYS A 65 16.26 21.12 2.18
CA LYS A 65 17.62 21.53 2.57
C LYS A 65 18.43 21.96 1.35
N ALA A 66 18.46 21.16 0.29
CA ALA A 66 19.19 21.49 -0.94
C ALA A 66 18.71 22.83 -1.55
N SER A 67 17.40 23.05 -1.61
CA SER A 67 16.82 24.32 -2.09
C SER A 67 17.23 25.53 -1.25
N ALA A 68 17.50 25.35 0.05
CA ALA A 68 17.95 26.44 0.92
C ALA A 68 19.40 26.88 0.64
N TYR A 69 20.25 25.97 0.13
CA TYR A 69 21.64 26.27 -0.24
C TYR A 69 21.81 26.77 -1.69
N MET A 70 20.75 26.75 -2.48
CA MET A 70 20.75 27.26 -3.87
C MET A 70 20.35 28.74 -4.00
N LYS A 71 19.96 29.39 -2.89
CA LYS A 71 19.77 30.84 -2.80
C LYS A 71 21.01 31.51 -2.24
#